data_AF-A0A3S0N7E3-F1
#
_entry.id   AF-A0A3S0N7E3-F1
#
_cell.length_a   1.000
_cell.length_b   1.000
_cell.length_c   1.000
_cell.angle_alpha   90.00
_cell.angle_beta   90.00
_cell.angle_gamma   90.00
#
_symmetry.space_group_name_H-M   'P 1'
#
loop_
_entity.id
_entity.type
_entity.pdbx_description
1 polymer ?
#
loop_
_entity_poly.entity_id
_entity_poly.type
_entity_poly.pdbx_seq_one_letter_code
_entity_poly.pdbx_strand_id
1 'polypeptide(L)'
;MRILKKILNPEGNIRSKEKGLSQKLDHLKVQKELSRFASELHDGENCPLCGSQDHPHIVEIQDVNNELQEIQETITAVEQEILTIQNRKLKLIKSWTAKKYLKNSSALSRTPCFRFRKILKNIFNSLHGSRFLRIRKMTLKKALRFFCTGKKIEETDRNIALERENLEKENQLLEKFRTALDDFKSKEISKEEQINISRSGLKILTWAAYEQKETAEVESAYQKLVLSNKETEENYQKALQEEKILAPQLAAQKTIVIQTEKQIAELEKEISENNNNIANALAVQNFTEFKEVENILRQEINIEQNRSTIQKFNIDFETLKKFTEELEIKLKGLSFDDEHFSLTEKLFTEAQSEQKQISDSVVTKTAEINRLEKEYIKKESLLKELAKLQKRAENLKLMMNLFKGAGFVQYVSSIYLRQLCDHANVRFHRMTRNQLSLQLNENNDFEIIDYLNEGRSRSVKTLSGGQAFQVSLSLALALAESVQANAQADKNFFFIDEGFGTQDTESVNIVFETLTNLMKENRIVGIISHVEELKEKIPTALTIIKDEERGSLIEII
;
A
#
# COMPACT_ATOMS: atom_id res chain seq x y z
N MET A 1 -53.29 31.46 -39.41
CA MET A 1 -53.27 32.82 -38.83
C MET A 1 -54.43 33.73 -39.26
N ARG A 2 -54.86 33.77 -40.54
CA ARG A 2 -55.98 34.65 -40.98
C ARG A 2 -57.34 34.39 -40.29
N ILE A 3 -57.64 33.14 -39.90
CA ILE A 3 -58.90 32.78 -39.22
C ILE A 3 -58.90 33.21 -37.74
N LEU A 4 -57.77 33.08 -37.04
CA LEU A 4 -57.61 33.52 -35.65
C LEU A 4 -57.79 35.04 -35.50
N LYS A 5 -57.29 35.84 -36.45
CA LYS A 5 -57.48 37.31 -36.45
C LYS A 5 -58.94 37.74 -36.64
N LYS A 6 -59.75 37.01 -37.43
CA LYS A 6 -61.19 37.31 -37.59
C LYS A 6 -62.04 36.98 -36.34
N ILE A 7 -61.54 36.12 -35.46
CA ILE A 7 -62.26 35.64 -34.27
C ILE A 7 -61.90 36.46 -33.01
N LEU A 8 -60.69 37.04 -32.94
CA LEU A 8 -60.22 37.81 -31.78
C LEU A 8 -60.80 39.24 -31.70
N ASN A 9 -61.17 39.85 -32.83
CA ASN A 9 -61.71 41.21 -32.87
C ASN A 9 -63.02 41.44 -32.09
N PRO A 10 -64.06 40.58 -32.19
CA PRO A 10 -65.32 40.82 -31.49
C PRO A 10 -65.20 40.66 -29.96
N GLU A 11 -64.41 39.70 -29.46
CA GLU A 11 -64.18 39.50 -28.02
C GLU A 11 -63.48 40.71 -27.38
N GLY A 12 -62.51 41.30 -28.09
CA GLY A 12 -61.81 42.51 -27.64
C GLY A 12 -62.71 43.75 -27.56
N ASN A 13 -63.58 43.96 -28.55
CA ASN A 13 -64.52 45.09 -28.56
C ASN A 13 -65.62 44.98 -27.50
N ILE A 14 -66.04 43.76 -27.15
CA ILE A 14 -67.06 43.54 -26.12
C ILE A 14 -66.46 43.72 -24.72
N ARG A 15 -65.23 43.24 -24.49
CA ARG A 15 -64.50 43.48 -23.24
C ARG A 15 -64.15 44.95 -23.00
N SER A 16 -63.87 45.72 -24.05
CA SER A 16 -63.67 47.16 -23.89
C SER A 16 -64.98 47.88 -23.52
N LYS A 17 -66.12 47.41 -24.06
CA LYS A 17 -67.46 47.86 -23.68
C LYS A 17 -67.79 47.54 -22.22
N GLU A 18 -67.55 46.31 -21.77
CA GLU A 18 -67.70 45.87 -20.38
C GLU A 18 -66.88 46.74 -19.43
N LYS A 19 -65.61 46.98 -19.75
CA LYS A 19 -64.73 47.83 -18.94
C LYS A 19 -65.21 49.28 -18.87
N GLY A 20 -65.74 49.82 -19.98
CA GLY A 20 -66.34 51.15 -20.00
C GLY A 20 -67.63 51.25 -19.18
N LEU A 21 -68.47 50.22 -19.19
CA LEU A 21 -69.68 50.14 -18.38
C LEU A 21 -69.36 49.97 -16.89
N SER A 22 -68.36 49.16 -16.54
CA SER A 22 -67.88 49.01 -15.16
C SER A 22 -67.33 50.32 -14.59
N GLN A 23 -66.57 51.09 -15.39
CA GLN A 23 -66.10 52.41 -14.96
C GLN A 23 -67.25 53.40 -14.73
N LYS A 24 -68.29 53.36 -15.57
CA LYS A 24 -69.50 54.16 -15.35
C LYS A 24 -70.26 53.72 -14.10
N LEU A 25 -70.38 52.42 -13.87
CA LEU A 25 -71.00 51.86 -12.67
C LEU A 25 -70.28 52.33 -11.40
N ASP A 26 -68.95 52.28 -11.38
CA ASP A 26 -68.15 52.74 -10.24
C ASP A 26 -68.35 54.23 -9.99
N HIS A 27 -68.40 55.05 -11.06
CA HIS A 27 -68.67 56.48 -10.93
C HIS A 27 -70.08 56.76 -10.36
N LEU A 28 -71.09 56.00 -10.76
CA LEU A 28 -72.45 56.13 -10.24
C LEU A 28 -72.59 55.62 -8.81
N LYS A 29 -71.85 54.57 -8.42
CA LYS A 29 -71.77 54.11 -7.02
C LYS A 29 -71.14 55.17 -6.12
N VAL A 30 -70.04 55.78 -6.57
CA VAL A 30 -69.43 56.90 -5.85
C VAL A 30 -70.41 58.06 -5.73
N GLN A 31 -71.14 58.38 -6.80
CA GLN A 31 -72.15 59.44 -6.78
C GLN A 31 -73.33 59.12 -5.83
N LYS A 32 -73.74 57.85 -5.71
CA LYS A 32 -74.74 57.39 -4.73
C LYS A 32 -74.23 57.50 -3.29
N GLU A 33 -73.01 57.06 -3.00
CA GLU A 33 -72.43 57.21 -1.67
C GLU A 33 -72.23 58.68 -1.31
N LEU A 34 -71.79 59.53 -2.26
CA LEU A 34 -71.71 60.97 -2.05
C LEU A 34 -73.08 61.61 -1.80
N SER A 35 -74.13 61.16 -2.48
CA SER A 35 -75.52 61.58 -2.21
C SER A 35 -75.96 61.18 -0.80
N ARG A 36 -75.60 59.97 -0.35
CA ARG A 36 -75.86 59.51 1.02
C ARG A 36 -75.12 60.34 2.07
N PHE A 37 -73.83 60.59 1.86
CA PHE A 37 -73.04 61.46 2.75
C PHE A 37 -73.55 62.90 2.76
N ALA A 38 -74.04 63.41 1.61
CA ALA A 38 -74.68 64.72 1.52
C ALA A 38 -76.01 64.80 2.28
N SER A 39 -76.77 63.70 2.39
CA SER A 39 -78.02 63.64 3.15
C SER A 39 -77.82 63.34 4.64
N GLU A 40 -76.68 62.76 5.03
CA GLU A 40 -76.26 62.55 6.42
C GLU A 40 -75.54 63.78 7.03
N LEU A 41 -75.37 64.88 6.28
CA LEU A 41 -74.76 66.12 6.77
C LEU A 41 -75.76 66.96 7.58
N HIS A 42 -75.39 67.28 8.82
CA HIS A 42 -76.14 68.14 9.73
C HIS A 42 -75.34 69.40 10.06
N ASP A 43 -76.02 70.54 10.11
CA ASP A 43 -75.39 71.86 10.27
C ASP A 43 -74.68 71.97 11.64
N GLY A 44 -73.37 72.22 11.64
CA GLY A 44 -72.52 72.29 12.84
C GLY A 44 -71.77 71.02 13.25
N GLU A 45 -71.98 69.87 12.59
CA GLU A 45 -71.17 68.66 12.81
C GLU A 45 -70.03 68.54 11.78
N ASN A 46 -68.90 67.94 12.19
CA ASN A 46 -67.73 67.80 11.31
C ASN A 46 -68.05 66.82 10.17
N CYS A 47 -67.97 67.29 8.92
CA CYS A 47 -68.17 66.43 7.74
C CYS A 47 -67.19 65.22 7.77
N PRO A 48 -67.67 63.98 7.61
CA PRO A 48 -66.82 62.78 7.69
C PRO A 48 -65.81 62.65 6.55
N LEU A 49 -65.96 63.41 5.46
CA LEU A 49 -65.05 63.40 4.31
C LEU A 49 -63.97 64.49 4.37
N CYS A 50 -64.28 65.69 4.87
CA CYS A 50 -63.36 66.84 4.85
C CYS A 50 -63.18 67.57 6.18
N GLY A 51 -63.98 67.26 7.22
CA GLY A 51 -63.86 67.79 8.58
C GLY A 51 -64.34 69.23 8.80
N SER A 52 -64.90 69.89 7.78
CA SER A 52 -65.46 71.25 7.89
C SER A 52 -66.88 71.24 8.46
N GLN A 53 -67.28 72.32 9.14
CA GLN A 53 -68.54 72.43 9.90
C GLN A 53 -69.67 73.16 9.15
N ASP A 54 -69.41 73.73 7.97
CA ASP A 54 -70.34 74.62 7.27
C ASP A 54 -70.36 74.32 5.75
N HIS A 55 -71.54 74.02 5.17
CA HIS A 55 -71.73 73.62 3.75
C HIS A 55 -72.90 74.39 3.08
N PRO A 56 -72.66 75.62 2.59
CA PRO A 56 -73.72 76.51 2.08
C PRO A 56 -74.27 76.18 0.68
N HIS A 57 -73.78 75.13 0.00
CA HIS A 57 -74.31 74.67 -1.29
C HIS A 57 -74.30 73.13 -1.36
N ILE A 58 -75.32 72.50 -0.79
CA ILE A 58 -75.54 71.05 -0.91
C ILE A 58 -76.13 70.77 -2.29
N VAL A 59 -75.42 70.00 -3.12
CA VAL A 59 -75.88 69.61 -4.45
C VAL A 59 -76.88 68.46 -4.30
N GLU A 60 -78.14 68.69 -4.66
CA GLU A 60 -79.15 67.62 -4.77
C GLU A 60 -78.83 66.73 -5.97
N ILE A 61 -78.26 65.56 -5.69
CA ILE A 61 -77.98 64.55 -6.70
C ILE A 61 -79.25 63.69 -6.87
N GLN A 62 -79.83 63.66 -8.07
CA GLN A 62 -81.01 62.85 -8.42
C GLN A 62 -80.79 61.35 -8.15
N ASP A 63 -81.87 60.63 -7.84
CA ASP A 63 -81.85 59.22 -7.44
C ASP A 63 -81.30 58.31 -8.55
N VAL A 64 -80.01 57.96 -8.44
CA VAL A 64 -79.23 57.20 -9.43
C VAL A 64 -79.57 55.69 -9.42
N ASN A 65 -80.50 55.24 -8.57
CA ASN A 65 -80.77 53.81 -8.37
C ASN A 65 -81.25 53.10 -9.65
N ASN A 66 -82.11 53.74 -10.46
CA ASN A 66 -82.59 53.14 -11.71
C ASN A 66 -81.47 53.02 -12.75
N GLU A 67 -80.64 54.04 -12.92
CA GLU A 67 -79.49 53.99 -13.84
C GLU A 67 -78.43 52.96 -13.40
N LEU A 68 -78.21 52.81 -12.09
CA LEU A 68 -77.35 51.77 -11.53
C LEU A 68 -77.87 50.38 -11.86
N GLN A 69 -79.19 50.15 -11.74
CA GLN A 69 -79.79 48.86 -12.02
C GLN A 69 -79.75 48.53 -13.53
N GLU A 70 -80.06 49.49 -14.40
CA GLU A 70 -79.96 49.32 -15.85
C GLU A 70 -78.51 49.04 -16.32
N ILE A 71 -77.52 49.73 -15.75
CA ILE A 71 -76.11 49.48 -16.09
C ILE A 71 -75.67 48.12 -15.55
N GLN A 72 -76.11 47.71 -14.37
CA GLN A 72 -75.82 46.39 -13.83
C GLN A 72 -76.40 45.28 -14.74
N GLU A 73 -77.65 45.43 -15.19
CA GLU A 73 -78.29 44.49 -16.11
C GLU A 73 -77.55 44.42 -17.45
N THR A 74 -77.16 45.56 -18.03
CA THR A 74 -76.38 45.58 -19.28
C THR A 74 -74.99 44.95 -19.12
N ILE A 75 -74.31 45.12 -17.99
CA ILE A 75 -73.05 44.42 -17.69
C ILE A 75 -73.29 42.91 -17.65
N THR A 76 -74.32 42.44 -16.95
CA THR A 76 -74.62 41.00 -16.89
C THR A 76 -74.94 40.40 -18.26
N ALA A 77 -75.64 41.15 -19.13
CA ALA A 77 -75.91 40.73 -20.50
C ALA A 77 -74.62 40.64 -21.34
N VAL A 78 -73.71 41.60 -21.18
CA VAL A 78 -72.40 41.62 -21.86
C VAL A 78 -71.50 40.47 -21.37
N GLU A 79 -71.49 40.19 -20.07
CA GLU A 79 -70.77 39.04 -19.49
C GLU A 79 -71.29 37.71 -20.04
N GLN A 80 -72.61 37.56 -20.17
CA GLN A 80 -73.23 36.40 -20.81
C GLN A 80 -72.82 36.29 -22.29
N GLU A 81 -72.78 37.39 -23.04
CA GLU A 81 -72.27 37.39 -24.41
C GLU A 81 -70.80 36.94 -24.49
N ILE A 82 -69.94 37.43 -23.60
CA ILE A 82 -68.53 37.01 -23.53
C ILE A 82 -68.44 35.51 -23.26
N LEU A 83 -69.22 34.98 -22.31
CA LEU A 83 -69.29 33.55 -22.01
C LEU A 83 -69.72 32.72 -23.23
N THR A 84 -70.71 33.19 -23.99
CA THR A 84 -71.15 32.48 -25.21
C THR A 84 -70.06 32.48 -26.29
N ILE A 85 -69.32 33.59 -26.46
CA ILE A 85 -68.20 33.69 -27.41
C ILE A 85 -67.06 32.78 -26.98
N GLN A 86 -66.72 32.74 -25.69
CA GLN A 86 -65.70 31.84 -25.14
C GLN A 86 -66.08 30.36 -25.35
N ASN A 87 -67.34 30.00 -25.12
CA ASN A 87 -67.84 28.66 -25.38
C ASN A 87 -67.78 28.29 -26.87
N ARG A 88 -68.12 29.22 -27.78
CA ARG A 88 -67.95 29.02 -29.23
C ARG A 88 -66.49 28.86 -29.62
N LYS A 89 -65.59 29.64 -29.02
CA LYS A 89 -64.13 29.55 -29.21
C LYS A 89 -63.58 28.19 -28.76
N LEU A 90 -63.99 27.71 -27.59
CA LEU A 90 -63.64 26.38 -27.09
C LEU A 90 -64.13 25.27 -28.03
N LYS A 91 -65.37 25.35 -28.51
CA LYS A 91 -65.91 24.39 -29.51
C LYS A 91 -65.11 24.41 -30.81
N LEU A 92 -64.73 25.58 -31.32
CA LEU A 92 -63.91 25.74 -32.52
C LEU A 92 -62.47 25.24 -32.32
N ILE A 93 -61.86 25.50 -31.16
CA ILE A 93 -60.54 24.98 -30.82
C ILE A 93 -60.58 23.47 -30.75
N LYS A 94 -61.59 22.88 -30.09
CA LYS A 94 -61.82 21.42 -30.06
C LYS A 94 -61.96 20.83 -31.47
N SER A 95 -62.72 21.47 -32.37
CA SER A 95 -62.85 20.96 -33.75
C SER A 95 -61.56 21.12 -34.55
N TRP A 96 -60.79 22.20 -34.31
CA TRP A 96 -59.51 22.44 -34.98
C TRP A 96 -58.41 21.50 -34.48
N THR A 97 -58.33 21.24 -33.17
CA THR A 97 -57.41 20.27 -32.59
C THR A 97 -57.76 18.86 -33.06
N ALA A 98 -59.04 18.48 -33.09
CA ALA A 98 -59.48 17.21 -33.68
C ALA A 98 -59.06 17.10 -35.17
N LYS A 99 -59.25 18.16 -35.96
CA LYS A 99 -58.84 18.20 -37.38
C LYS A 99 -57.32 18.14 -37.56
N LYS A 100 -56.54 18.78 -36.68
CA LYS A 100 -55.07 18.73 -36.67
C LYS A 100 -54.58 17.34 -36.25
N TYR A 101 -55.22 16.72 -35.27
CA TYR A 101 -54.92 15.37 -34.81
C TYR A 101 -55.18 14.34 -35.92
N LEU A 102 -56.33 14.44 -36.61
CA LEU A 102 -56.65 13.66 -37.80
C LEU A 102 -55.63 13.85 -38.94
N LYS A 103 -55.13 15.08 -39.13
CA LYS A 103 -54.09 15.36 -40.13
C LYS A 103 -52.75 14.73 -39.74
N ASN A 104 -52.37 14.81 -38.47
CA ASN A 104 -51.13 14.24 -37.95
C ASN A 104 -51.15 12.70 -37.90
N SER A 105 -52.28 12.08 -37.53
CA SER A 105 -52.44 10.62 -37.58
C SER A 105 -52.41 10.08 -39.02
N SER A 106 -52.99 10.82 -39.98
CA SER A 106 -52.86 10.51 -41.42
C SER A 106 -51.44 10.69 -41.97
N ALA A 107 -50.63 11.55 -41.34
CA ALA A 107 -49.22 11.76 -41.70
C ALA A 107 -48.32 10.66 -41.13
N LEU A 108 -48.52 10.26 -39.86
CA LEU A 108 -47.80 9.17 -39.20
C LEU A 108 -48.07 7.80 -39.84
N SER A 109 -49.29 7.57 -40.32
CA SER A 109 -49.63 6.33 -41.05
C SER A 109 -49.08 6.29 -42.49
N ARG A 110 -48.77 7.45 -43.09
CA ARG A 110 -48.19 7.54 -44.44
C ARG A 110 -46.66 7.36 -44.47
N THR A 111 -45.94 7.78 -43.43
CA THR A 111 -44.46 7.78 -43.39
C THR A 111 -43.80 6.40 -43.45
N PRO A 112 -44.26 5.36 -42.71
CA PRO A 112 -43.71 4.00 -42.81
C PRO A 112 -44.02 3.37 -44.17
N CYS A 113 -45.24 3.60 -44.68
CA CYS A 113 -45.71 3.10 -45.97
C CYS A 113 -44.89 3.69 -47.13
N PHE A 114 -44.46 4.96 -47.01
CA PHE A 114 -43.60 5.62 -47.99
C PHE A 114 -42.15 5.10 -47.96
N ARG A 115 -41.57 4.84 -46.77
CA ARG A 115 -40.23 4.25 -46.61
C ARG A 115 -40.16 2.84 -47.20
N PHE A 116 -41.16 1.99 -46.92
CA PHE A 116 -41.22 0.64 -47.49
C PHE A 116 -41.42 0.64 -49.01
N ARG A 117 -42.19 1.60 -49.54
CA ARG A 117 -42.37 1.80 -50.99
C ARG A 117 -41.08 2.22 -51.68
N LYS A 118 -40.22 3.00 -51.01
CA LYS A 118 -38.90 3.43 -51.51
C LYS A 118 -37.90 2.27 -51.55
N ILE A 119 -37.86 1.44 -50.49
CA ILE A 119 -37.04 0.22 -50.43
C ILE A 119 -37.46 -0.77 -51.53
N LEU A 120 -38.76 -0.99 -51.72
CA LEU A 120 -39.27 -1.85 -52.78
C LEU A 120 -38.99 -1.32 -54.19
N LYS A 121 -38.99 0.00 -54.40
CA LYS A 121 -38.64 0.61 -55.70
C LYS A 121 -37.16 0.40 -56.03
N ASN A 122 -36.28 0.44 -55.02
CA ASN A 122 -34.86 0.15 -55.19
C ASN A 122 -34.61 -1.33 -55.50
N ILE A 123 -35.32 -2.25 -54.84
CA ILE A 123 -35.26 -3.69 -55.16
C ILE A 123 -35.83 -3.97 -56.56
N PHE A 124 -36.87 -3.23 -56.97
CA PHE A 124 -37.52 -3.37 -58.29
C PHE A 124 -36.64 -2.89 -59.46
N ASN A 125 -35.81 -1.86 -59.25
CA ASN A 125 -34.89 -1.37 -60.28
C ASN A 125 -33.64 -2.26 -60.46
N SER A 126 -33.34 -3.13 -59.49
CA SER A 126 -32.16 -4.01 -59.51
C SER A 126 -32.39 -5.36 -60.23
N LEU A 127 -33.62 -5.68 -60.63
CA LEU A 127 -33.98 -7.01 -61.17
C LEU A 127 -34.64 -6.90 -62.56
N HIS A 128 -33.83 -6.96 -63.62
CA HIS A 128 -34.29 -7.01 -65.01
C HIS A 128 -34.72 -8.44 -65.40
N GLY A 129 -36.01 -8.65 -65.68
CA GLY A 129 -36.56 -9.91 -66.21
C GLY A 129 -38.10 -9.91 -66.31
N SER A 130 -38.65 -9.70 -67.51
CA SER A 130 -39.99 -9.14 -67.74
C SER A 130 -41.21 -10.07 -67.63
N ARG A 131 -41.08 -11.34 -67.20
CA ARG A 131 -42.25 -12.25 -67.00
C ARG A 131 -42.55 -12.65 -65.55
N PHE A 132 -41.58 -12.57 -64.63
CA PHE A 132 -41.75 -13.01 -63.24
C PHE A 132 -42.40 -11.97 -62.30
N LEU A 133 -42.59 -10.72 -62.79
CA LEU A 133 -43.02 -9.58 -61.96
C LEU A 133 -44.50 -9.54 -61.57
N ARG A 134 -45.39 -10.23 -62.31
CA ARG A 134 -46.85 -10.03 -62.17
C ARG A 134 -47.45 -10.80 -60.99
N ILE A 135 -47.00 -12.05 -60.76
CA ILE A 135 -47.52 -12.93 -59.71
C ILE A 135 -47.04 -12.45 -58.33
N ARG A 136 -45.76 -12.06 -58.20
CA ARG A 136 -45.16 -11.58 -56.93
C ARG A 136 -45.71 -10.22 -56.46
N LYS A 137 -46.13 -9.34 -57.38
CA LYS A 137 -46.81 -8.07 -57.06
C LYS A 137 -48.13 -8.27 -56.31
N MET A 138 -48.85 -9.36 -56.58
CA MET A 138 -50.16 -9.61 -55.98
C MET A 138 -50.05 -10.16 -54.56
N THR A 139 -49.10 -11.07 -54.31
CA THR A 139 -48.81 -11.65 -52.98
C THR A 139 -48.29 -10.60 -52.01
N LEU A 140 -47.38 -9.74 -52.48
CA LEU A 140 -46.81 -8.67 -51.65
C LEU A 140 -47.86 -7.61 -51.27
N LYS A 141 -48.78 -7.26 -52.19
CA LYS A 141 -49.91 -6.36 -51.91
C LYS A 141 -50.88 -6.93 -50.87
N LYS A 142 -51.01 -8.26 -50.76
CA LYS A 142 -51.81 -8.90 -49.72
C LYS A 142 -51.09 -8.87 -48.37
N ALA A 143 -49.80 -9.21 -48.33
CA ALA A 143 -48.99 -9.15 -47.10
C ALA A 143 -48.93 -7.74 -46.49
N LEU A 144 -48.74 -6.71 -47.32
CA LEU A 144 -48.80 -5.31 -46.90
C LEU A 144 -50.17 -4.92 -46.33
N ARG A 145 -51.27 -5.44 -46.92
CA ARG A 145 -52.61 -5.20 -46.39
C ARG A 145 -52.79 -5.85 -45.03
N PHE A 146 -52.42 -7.12 -44.85
CA PHE A 146 -52.55 -7.82 -43.57
C PHE A 146 -51.77 -7.12 -42.45
N PHE A 147 -50.52 -6.72 -42.71
CA PHE A 147 -49.73 -5.99 -41.73
C PHE A 147 -50.34 -4.63 -41.36
N CYS A 148 -50.82 -3.87 -42.35
CA CYS A 148 -51.52 -2.62 -42.10
C CYS A 148 -52.85 -2.81 -41.35
N THR A 149 -53.56 -3.91 -41.58
CA THR A 149 -54.80 -4.23 -40.85
C THR A 149 -54.50 -4.66 -39.42
N GLY A 150 -53.47 -5.48 -39.19
CA GLY A 150 -53.06 -5.91 -37.84
C GLY A 150 -52.64 -4.73 -36.95
N LYS A 151 -51.84 -3.80 -37.51
CA LYS A 151 -51.48 -2.56 -36.82
C LYS A 151 -52.68 -1.67 -36.46
N LYS A 152 -53.70 -1.63 -37.32
CA LYS A 152 -54.95 -0.90 -37.03
C LYS A 152 -55.76 -1.55 -35.91
N ILE A 153 -55.77 -2.88 -35.86
CA ILE A 153 -56.46 -3.64 -34.80
C ILE A 153 -55.79 -3.34 -33.44
N GLU A 154 -54.45 -3.39 -33.37
CA GLU A 154 -53.70 -3.01 -32.16
C GLU A 154 -54.00 -1.58 -31.68
N GLU A 155 -54.11 -0.62 -32.61
CA GLU A 155 -54.47 0.76 -32.27
C GLU A 155 -55.92 0.89 -31.78
N THR A 156 -56.86 0.18 -32.40
CA THR A 156 -58.27 0.19 -31.95
C THR A 156 -58.45 -0.44 -30.58
N ASP A 157 -57.75 -1.54 -30.28
CA ASP A 157 -57.86 -2.21 -28.98
C ASP A 157 -57.32 -1.33 -27.85
N ARG A 158 -56.21 -0.60 -28.10
CA ARG A 158 -55.71 0.40 -27.14
C ARG A 158 -56.70 1.53 -26.88
N ASN A 159 -57.36 2.02 -27.92
CA ASN A 159 -58.37 3.07 -27.76
C ASN A 159 -59.59 2.56 -26.97
N ILE A 160 -60.04 1.33 -27.24
CA ILE A 160 -61.15 0.72 -26.50
C ILE A 160 -60.81 0.55 -25.02
N ALA A 161 -59.58 0.15 -24.70
CA ALA A 161 -59.13 0.05 -23.31
C ALA A 161 -59.18 1.40 -22.58
N LEU A 162 -58.72 2.48 -23.23
CA LEU A 162 -58.73 3.83 -22.67
C LEU A 162 -60.16 4.35 -22.42
N GLU A 163 -61.08 4.11 -23.36
CA GLU A 163 -62.48 4.52 -23.22
C GLU A 163 -63.19 3.76 -22.09
N ARG A 164 -62.87 2.48 -21.87
CA ARG A 164 -63.41 1.70 -20.74
C ARG A 164 -62.96 2.26 -19.40
N GLU A 165 -61.68 2.62 -19.27
CA GLU A 165 -61.15 3.21 -18.04
C GLU A 165 -61.82 4.57 -17.73
N ASN A 166 -62.07 5.39 -18.76
CA ASN A 166 -62.78 6.66 -18.58
C ASN A 166 -64.23 6.46 -18.12
N LEU A 167 -64.95 5.49 -18.71
CA LEU A 167 -66.32 5.16 -18.34
C LEU A 167 -66.42 4.71 -16.87
N GLU A 168 -65.44 3.95 -16.39
CA GLU A 168 -65.42 3.47 -15.00
C GLU A 168 -65.21 4.62 -13.99
N LYS A 169 -64.35 5.59 -14.33
CA LYS A 169 -64.18 6.82 -13.53
C LYS A 169 -65.45 7.67 -13.49
N GLU A 170 -66.15 7.81 -14.61
CA GLU A 170 -67.41 8.56 -14.66
C GLU A 170 -68.51 7.90 -13.81
N ASN A 171 -68.60 6.56 -13.82
CA ASN A 171 -69.58 5.82 -13.01
C ASN A 171 -69.32 5.97 -11.49
N GLN A 172 -68.07 5.91 -11.06
CA GLN A 172 -67.72 6.13 -9.64
C GLN A 172 -68.10 7.54 -9.16
N LEU A 173 -67.95 8.54 -10.03
CA LEU A 173 -68.33 9.92 -9.74
C LEU A 173 -69.85 10.07 -9.61
N LEU A 174 -70.60 9.35 -10.45
CA LEU A 174 -72.06 9.36 -10.44
C LEU A 174 -72.65 8.71 -9.17
N GLU A 175 -72.06 7.61 -8.68
CA GLU A 175 -72.47 7.00 -7.40
C GLU A 175 -72.26 7.94 -6.20
N LYS A 176 -71.13 8.65 -6.14
CA LYS A 176 -70.87 9.63 -5.07
C LYS A 176 -71.88 10.77 -5.03
N PHE A 177 -72.31 11.26 -6.19
CA PHE A 177 -73.35 12.30 -6.23
C PHE A 177 -74.72 11.75 -5.81
N ARG A 178 -75.00 10.48 -6.08
CA ARG A 178 -76.28 9.85 -5.72
C ARG A 178 -76.42 9.69 -4.21
N THR A 179 -75.37 9.26 -3.52
CA THR A 179 -75.37 9.13 -2.06
C THR A 179 -75.53 10.49 -1.36
N ALA A 180 -74.84 11.53 -1.84
CA ALA A 180 -74.98 12.88 -1.32
C ALA A 180 -76.42 13.43 -1.46
N LEU A 181 -77.09 13.11 -2.57
CA LEU A 181 -78.48 13.51 -2.81
C LEU A 181 -79.47 12.84 -1.84
N ASP A 182 -79.26 11.57 -1.51
CA ASP A 182 -80.12 10.85 -0.56
C ASP A 182 -79.95 11.38 0.87
N ASP A 183 -78.72 11.75 1.25
CA ASP A 183 -78.43 12.45 2.51
C ASP A 183 -79.16 13.80 2.61
N PHE A 184 -79.19 14.59 1.54
CA PHE A 184 -79.91 15.86 1.55
C PHE A 184 -81.42 15.67 1.73
N LYS A 185 -82.03 14.67 1.06
CA LYS A 185 -83.46 14.38 1.21
C LYS A 185 -83.83 13.98 2.64
N SER A 186 -83.01 13.16 3.29
CA SER A 186 -83.27 12.75 4.69
C SER A 186 -83.27 13.94 5.66
N LYS A 187 -82.36 14.91 5.44
CA LYS A 187 -82.26 16.13 6.26
C LYS A 187 -83.47 17.05 6.06
N GLU A 188 -83.93 17.20 4.83
CA GLU A 188 -85.11 17.99 4.47
C GLU A 188 -86.35 17.52 5.23
N ILE A 189 -86.63 16.20 5.21
CA ILE A 189 -87.77 15.59 5.92
C ILE A 189 -87.72 15.90 7.43
N SER A 190 -86.56 15.76 8.07
CA SER A 190 -86.43 16.02 9.52
C SER A 190 -86.70 17.49 9.89
N LYS A 191 -86.34 18.42 9.00
CA LYS A 191 -86.52 19.85 9.22
C LYS A 191 -87.98 20.27 9.04
N GLU A 192 -88.67 19.68 8.08
CA GLU A 192 -90.09 19.91 7.85
C GLU A 192 -90.94 19.44 9.05
N GLU A 193 -90.55 18.33 9.67
CA GLU A 193 -91.21 17.79 10.87
C GLU A 193 -91.00 18.70 12.11
N GLN A 194 -89.80 19.26 12.29
CA GLN A 194 -89.51 20.26 13.34
C GLN A 194 -90.34 21.55 13.18
N ILE A 195 -90.54 22.02 11.94
CA ILE A 195 -91.31 23.23 11.67
C ILE A 195 -92.78 23.03 12.03
N ASN A 196 -93.37 21.88 11.72
CA ASN A 196 -94.77 21.61 12.03
C ASN A 196 -95.06 21.56 13.54
N ILE A 197 -94.15 20.99 14.33
CA ILE A 197 -94.26 20.98 15.81
C ILE A 197 -94.27 22.41 16.34
N SER A 198 -93.36 23.25 15.86
CA SER A 198 -93.24 24.64 16.31
C SER A 198 -94.47 25.48 15.96
N ARG A 199 -95.08 25.22 14.80
CA ARG A 199 -96.28 25.92 14.33
C ARG A 199 -97.52 25.59 15.18
N SER A 200 -97.62 24.36 15.68
CA SER A 200 -98.71 23.93 16.56
C SER A 200 -98.66 24.55 17.97
N GLY A 201 -97.50 25.06 18.39
CA GLY A 201 -97.31 25.70 19.69
C GLY A 201 -97.76 27.16 19.78
N LEU A 202 -98.08 27.81 18.67
CA LEU A 202 -98.48 29.22 18.64
C LEU A 202 -99.99 29.36 18.91
N LYS A 203 -100.36 29.76 20.13
CA LYS A 203 -101.75 30.11 20.49
C LYS A 203 -102.06 31.56 20.11
N ILE A 204 -102.98 31.74 19.16
CA ILE A 204 -103.55 33.05 18.79
C ILE A 204 -104.72 33.35 19.74
N LEU A 205 -104.64 34.45 20.49
CA LEU A 205 -105.67 34.85 21.45
C LEU A 205 -106.79 35.65 20.77
N THR A 206 -108.04 35.21 20.93
CA THR A 206 -109.25 35.87 20.43
C THR A 206 -110.02 36.54 21.57
N TRP A 207 -110.49 37.77 21.32
CA TRP A 207 -111.04 38.67 22.34
C TRP A 207 -112.34 38.18 23.01
N ALA A 208 -113.09 37.28 22.37
CA ALA A 208 -114.36 36.76 22.89
C ALA A 208 -114.22 35.89 24.16
N ALA A 209 -113.03 35.39 24.49
CA ALA A 209 -112.81 34.49 25.63
C ALA A 209 -112.64 35.20 26.99
N TYR A 210 -112.60 36.54 27.01
CA TYR A 210 -112.26 37.34 28.20
C TYR A 210 -113.40 38.22 28.72
N GLU A 211 -114.57 38.22 28.06
CA GLU A 211 -115.69 39.12 28.38
C GLU A 211 -116.43 38.77 29.70
N GLN A 212 -116.27 37.54 30.22
CA GLN A 212 -116.99 37.06 31.43
C GLN A 212 -116.09 36.68 32.62
N LYS A 213 -114.81 37.05 32.63
CA LYS A 213 -113.90 36.69 33.74
C LYS A 213 -113.67 37.86 34.71
N GLU A 214 -113.67 37.58 36.00
CA GLU A 214 -113.34 38.57 37.05
C GLU A 214 -111.90 39.08 36.87
N THR A 215 -111.68 40.36 37.20
CA THR A 215 -110.39 41.05 37.04
C THR A 215 -109.23 40.32 37.71
N ALA A 216 -109.47 39.63 38.82
CA ALA A 216 -108.45 38.84 39.53
C ALA A 216 -107.96 37.60 38.75
N GLU A 217 -108.82 36.93 37.97
CA GLU A 217 -108.42 35.78 37.16
C GLU A 217 -107.64 36.21 35.91
N VAL A 218 -108.02 37.34 35.33
CA VAL A 218 -107.31 37.95 34.20
C VAL A 218 -105.93 38.44 34.65
N GLU A 219 -105.83 39.05 35.83
CA GLU A 219 -104.56 39.47 36.42
C GLU A 219 -103.65 38.25 36.74
N SER A 220 -104.21 37.16 37.27
CA SER A 220 -103.45 35.92 37.50
C SER A 220 -102.95 35.29 36.19
N ALA A 221 -103.78 35.26 35.15
CA ALA A 221 -103.39 34.77 33.83
C ALA A 221 -102.33 35.67 33.19
N TYR A 222 -102.46 36.99 33.32
CA TYR A 222 -101.46 37.96 32.89
C TYR A 222 -100.12 37.75 33.61
N GLN A 223 -100.12 37.62 34.94
CA GLN A 223 -98.89 37.37 35.70
C GLN A 223 -98.22 36.06 35.33
N LYS A 224 -98.98 34.99 35.10
CA LYS A 224 -98.44 33.72 34.57
C LYS A 224 -97.85 33.87 33.18
N LEU A 225 -98.50 34.64 32.30
CA LEU A 225 -98.02 34.91 30.95
C LEU A 225 -96.74 35.76 30.98
N VAL A 226 -96.67 36.75 31.86
CA VAL A 226 -95.49 37.59 32.07
C VAL A 226 -94.31 36.76 32.58
N LEU A 227 -94.54 35.88 33.56
CA LEU A 227 -93.52 34.94 34.05
C LEU A 227 -93.04 34.00 32.93
N SER A 228 -93.97 33.41 32.17
CA SER A 228 -93.63 32.53 31.05
C SER A 228 -92.88 33.25 29.94
N ASN A 229 -93.26 34.49 29.61
CA ASN A 229 -92.56 35.30 28.62
C ASN A 229 -91.16 35.67 29.10
N LYS A 230 -91.00 35.98 30.40
CA LYS A 230 -89.70 36.28 30.99
C LYS A 230 -88.78 35.05 30.99
N GLU A 231 -89.28 33.87 31.36
CA GLU A 231 -88.51 32.61 31.27
C GLU A 231 -88.14 32.30 29.81
N THR A 232 -89.04 32.54 28.86
CA THR A 232 -88.78 32.33 27.44
C THR A 232 -87.71 33.28 26.92
N GLU A 233 -87.76 34.56 27.31
CA GLU A 233 -86.74 35.55 26.99
C GLU A 233 -85.38 35.19 27.61
N GLU A 234 -85.34 34.78 28.89
CA GLU A 234 -84.10 34.35 29.54
C GLU A 234 -83.50 33.11 28.88
N ASN A 235 -84.33 32.15 28.47
CA ASN A 235 -83.86 30.96 27.74
C ASN A 235 -83.38 31.31 26.32
N TYR A 236 -84.06 32.22 25.63
CA TYR A 236 -83.62 32.72 24.33
C TYR A 236 -82.27 33.45 24.43
N GLN A 237 -82.10 34.31 25.44
CA GLN A 237 -80.83 35.01 25.68
C GLN A 237 -79.70 34.03 26.02
N LYS A 238 -79.95 32.98 26.81
CA LYS A 238 -78.97 31.91 27.08
C LYS A 238 -78.60 31.16 25.80
N ALA A 239 -79.57 30.74 25.00
CA ALA A 239 -79.33 30.07 23.72
C ALA A 239 -78.52 30.95 22.75
N LEU A 240 -78.79 32.26 22.72
CA LEU A 240 -78.08 33.22 21.88
C LEU A 240 -76.64 33.47 22.36
N GLN A 241 -76.39 33.39 23.68
CA GLN A 241 -75.03 33.40 24.24
C GLN A 241 -74.27 32.11 23.91
N GLU A 242 -74.92 30.95 24.01
CA GLU A 242 -74.33 29.67 23.61
C GLU A 242 -74.02 29.63 22.11
N GLU A 243 -74.90 30.15 21.26
CA GLU A 243 -74.66 30.29 19.81
C GLU A 243 -73.45 31.19 19.53
N LYS A 244 -73.32 32.32 20.23
CA LYS A 244 -72.15 33.21 20.10
C LYS A 244 -70.83 32.54 20.47
N ILE A 245 -70.85 31.53 21.35
CA ILE A 245 -69.66 30.75 21.73
C ILE A 245 -69.40 29.61 20.74
N LEU A 246 -70.45 28.90 20.33
CA LEU A 246 -70.36 27.72 19.46
C LEU A 246 -70.09 28.07 18.00
N ALA A 247 -70.62 29.18 17.48
CA ALA A 247 -70.43 29.57 16.08
C ALA A 247 -68.95 29.84 15.71
N PRO A 248 -68.15 30.56 16.52
CA PRO A 248 -66.71 30.68 16.31
C PRO A 248 -65.96 29.35 16.40
N GLN A 249 -66.33 28.50 17.36
CA GLN A 249 -65.70 27.17 17.53
C GLN A 249 -65.98 26.27 16.32
N LEU A 250 -67.22 26.27 15.80
CA LEU A 250 -67.60 25.54 14.61
C LEU A 250 -66.86 26.07 13.37
N ALA A 251 -66.72 27.39 13.24
CA ALA A 251 -65.96 28.01 12.16
C ALA A 251 -64.49 27.60 12.22
N ALA A 252 -63.86 27.63 13.41
CA ALA A 252 -62.49 27.19 13.61
C ALA A 252 -62.30 25.70 13.24
N GLN A 253 -63.20 24.82 13.69
CA GLN A 253 -63.15 23.40 13.34
C GLN A 253 -63.34 23.16 11.84
N LYS A 254 -64.27 23.89 11.18
CA LYS A 254 -64.42 23.83 9.71
C LYS A 254 -63.15 24.26 8.99
N THR A 255 -62.47 25.31 9.45
CA THR A 255 -61.20 25.74 8.86
C THR A 255 -60.12 24.67 9.00
N ILE A 256 -60.03 24.02 10.17
CA ILE A 256 -59.10 22.91 10.40
C ILE A 256 -59.40 21.76 9.44
N VAL A 257 -60.67 21.33 9.33
CA VAL A 257 -61.07 20.26 8.40
C VAL A 257 -60.67 20.59 6.96
N ILE A 258 -60.96 21.81 6.48
CA ILE A 258 -60.59 22.23 5.11
C ILE A 258 -59.07 22.24 4.91
N GLN A 259 -58.28 22.67 5.89
CA GLN A 259 -56.82 22.61 5.81
C GLN A 259 -56.32 21.17 5.77
N THR A 260 -56.90 20.30 6.59
CA THR A 260 -56.51 18.88 6.66
C THR A 260 -56.87 18.16 5.36
N GLU A 261 -58.05 18.41 4.80
CA GLU A 261 -58.47 17.89 3.48
C GLU A 261 -57.53 18.32 2.36
N LYS A 262 -57.07 19.59 2.37
CA LYS A 262 -56.08 20.07 1.40
C LYS A 262 -54.74 19.35 1.57
N GLN A 263 -54.26 19.17 2.79
CA GLN A 263 -53.02 18.44 3.06
C GLN A 263 -53.12 16.97 2.62
N ILE A 264 -54.25 16.31 2.89
CA ILE A 264 -54.50 14.94 2.41
C ILE A 264 -54.48 14.89 0.88
N ALA A 265 -55.15 15.83 0.21
CA ALA A 265 -55.16 15.87 -1.26
C ALA A 265 -53.76 16.14 -1.86
N GLU A 266 -52.95 17.00 -1.24
CA GLU A 266 -51.55 17.22 -1.63
C GLU A 266 -50.71 15.96 -1.42
N LEU A 267 -50.82 15.29 -0.28
CA LEU A 267 -50.11 14.04 0.02
C LEU A 267 -50.55 12.90 -0.90
N GLU A 268 -51.84 12.75 -1.19
CA GLU A 268 -52.35 11.75 -2.14
C GLU A 268 -51.80 12.01 -3.54
N LYS A 269 -51.70 13.28 -3.94
CA LYS A 269 -51.09 13.66 -5.21
C LYS A 269 -49.60 13.32 -5.22
N GLU A 270 -48.85 13.66 -4.18
CA GLU A 270 -47.43 13.30 -4.05
C GLU A 270 -47.22 11.79 -4.06
N ILE A 271 -48.06 11.02 -3.36
CA ILE A 271 -48.04 9.55 -3.39
C ILE A 271 -48.30 9.04 -4.80
N SER A 272 -49.29 9.61 -5.51
CA SER A 272 -49.59 9.22 -6.89
C SER A 272 -48.44 9.55 -7.86
N GLU A 273 -47.81 10.72 -7.71
CA GLU A 273 -46.66 11.13 -8.51
C GLU A 273 -45.45 10.24 -8.22
N ASN A 274 -45.18 9.95 -6.95
CA ASN A 274 -44.13 9.03 -6.52
C ASN A 274 -44.39 7.60 -7.01
N ASN A 275 -45.61 7.09 -6.91
CA ASN A 275 -45.97 5.77 -7.43
C ASN A 275 -45.82 5.70 -8.95
N ASN A 276 -46.21 6.76 -9.67
CA ASN A 276 -45.98 6.85 -11.11
C ASN A 276 -44.48 6.92 -11.45
N ASN A 277 -43.69 7.68 -10.67
CA ASN A 277 -42.24 7.76 -10.84
C ASN A 277 -41.57 6.40 -10.58
N ILE A 278 -41.99 5.70 -9.52
CA ILE A 278 -41.54 4.34 -9.20
C ILE A 278 -41.93 3.37 -10.31
N ALA A 279 -43.19 3.38 -10.76
CA ALA A 279 -43.66 2.51 -11.84
C ALA A 279 -42.91 2.77 -13.16
N ASN A 280 -42.67 4.05 -13.49
CA ASN A 280 -41.86 4.43 -14.65
C ASN A 280 -40.41 3.95 -14.50
N ALA A 281 -39.81 4.10 -13.32
CA ALA A 281 -38.45 3.64 -13.06
C ALA A 281 -38.34 2.10 -13.13
N LEU A 282 -39.32 1.38 -12.57
CA LEU A 282 -39.41 -0.09 -12.65
C LEU A 282 -39.53 -0.54 -14.11
N ALA A 283 -40.37 0.12 -14.91
CA ALA A 283 -40.53 -0.19 -16.33
C ALA A 283 -39.28 0.08 -17.16
N VAL A 284 -38.55 1.18 -16.88
CA VAL A 284 -37.28 1.50 -17.57
C VAL A 284 -36.19 0.48 -17.23
N GLN A 285 -36.17 0.00 -15.99
CA GLN A 285 -35.16 -0.95 -15.49
C GLN A 285 -35.59 -2.44 -15.61
N ASN A 286 -36.77 -2.72 -16.19
CA ASN A 286 -37.34 -4.06 -16.38
C ASN A 286 -37.59 -4.88 -15.09
N PHE A 287 -37.99 -4.24 -14.00
CA PHE A 287 -38.45 -4.94 -12.78
C PHE A 287 -39.98 -5.16 -12.83
N THR A 288 -40.44 -6.32 -12.36
CA THR A 288 -41.86 -6.70 -12.47
C THR A 288 -42.68 -6.36 -11.23
N GLU A 289 -42.07 -6.38 -10.04
CA GLU A 289 -42.72 -6.01 -8.78
C GLU A 289 -41.82 -5.15 -7.88
N PHE A 290 -42.43 -4.22 -7.13
CA PHE A 290 -41.72 -3.38 -6.15
C PHE A 290 -41.08 -4.21 -5.01
N LYS A 291 -41.64 -5.39 -4.69
CA LYS A 291 -41.07 -6.33 -3.71
C LYS A 291 -39.68 -6.83 -4.08
N GLU A 292 -39.36 -6.94 -5.37
CA GLU A 292 -38.02 -7.33 -5.83
C GLU A 292 -37.00 -6.26 -5.44
N VAL A 293 -37.36 -4.97 -5.59
CA VAL A 293 -36.53 -3.84 -5.18
C VAL A 293 -36.40 -3.76 -3.66
N GLU A 294 -37.49 -3.99 -2.92
CA GLU A 294 -37.43 -4.03 -1.45
C GLU A 294 -36.49 -5.14 -0.95
N ASN A 295 -36.52 -6.32 -1.57
CA ASN A 295 -35.61 -7.42 -1.25
C ASN A 295 -34.15 -7.07 -1.59
N ILE A 296 -33.89 -6.36 -2.68
CA ILE A 296 -32.54 -5.88 -3.04
C ILE A 296 -32.04 -4.81 -2.07
N LEU A 297 -32.92 -3.91 -1.61
CA LEU A 297 -32.58 -2.89 -0.60
C LEU A 297 -32.38 -3.48 0.80
N ARG A 298 -33.06 -4.57 1.12
CA ARG A 298 -32.88 -5.34 2.38
C ARG A 298 -31.62 -6.19 2.38
N GLN A 299 -31.08 -6.53 1.21
CA GLN A 299 -29.72 -7.05 1.17
C GLN A 299 -28.81 -5.90 1.64
N GLU A 300 -28.08 -6.11 2.73
CA GLU A 300 -26.99 -5.21 3.15
C GLU A 300 -25.87 -5.27 2.12
N ILE A 301 -26.14 -4.73 0.93
CA ILE A 301 -25.17 -4.52 -0.12
C ILE A 301 -24.30 -3.38 0.42
N ASN A 302 -23.19 -3.72 1.05
CA ASN A 302 -22.21 -2.74 1.48
C ASN A 302 -21.65 -2.06 0.23
N ILE A 303 -22.25 -0.92 -0.13
CA ILE A 303 -21.98 -0.19 -1.36
C ILE A 303 -20.51 0.22 -1.40
N GLU A 304 -19.91 0.57 -0.27
CA GLU A 304 -18.49 0.93 -0.20
C GLU A 304 -17.59 -0.28 -0.47
N GLN A 305 -17.85 -1.43 0.16
CA GLN A 305 -17.07 -2.65 -0.11
C GLN A 305 -17.24 -3.10 -1.56
N ASN A 306 -18.46 -3.16 -2.09
CA ASN A 306 -18.68 -3.56 -3.48
C ASN A 306 -18.07 -2.57 -4.47
N ARG A 307 -18.16 -1.26 -4.22
CA ARG A 307 -17.51 -0.24 -5.05
C ARG A 307 -16.00 -0.38 -4.99
N SER A 308 -15.42 -0.66 -3.83
CA SER A 308 -13.98 -0.92 -3.70
C SER A 308 -13.56 -2.18 -4.46
N THR A 309 -14.41 -3.21 -4.46
CA THR A 309 -14.15 -4.49 -5.15
C THR A 309 -14.24 -4.33 -6.66
N ILE A 310 -15.25 -3.61 -7.15
CA ILE A 310 -15.41 -3.26 -8.57
C ILE A 310 -14.28 -2.33 -9.03
N GLN A 311 -13.88 -1.37 -8.20
CA GLN A 311 -12.79 -0.46 -8.52
C GLN A 311 -11.44 -1.19 -8.58
N LYS A 312 -11.18 -2.11 -7.64
CA LYS A 312 -10.03 -3.03 -7.72
C LYS A 312 -10.09 -3.87 -8.98
N PHE A 313 -11.21 -4.55 -9.24
CA PHE A 313 -11.38 -5.34 -10.46
C PHE A 313 -11.16 -4.52 -11.74
N ASN A 314 -11.64 -3.28 -11.82
CA ASN A 314 -11.42 -2.42 -12.99
C ASN A 314 -9.96 -1.99 -13.13
N ILE A 315 -9.27 -1.69 -12.03
CA ILE A 315 -7.83 -1.39 -12.04
C ILE A 315 -7.05 -2.62 -12.47
N ASP A 316 -7.38 -3.79 -11.91
CA ASP A 316 -6.76 -5.07 -12.24
C ASP A 316 -7.04 -5.45 -13.71
N PHE A 317 -8.26 -5.21 -14.20
CA PHE A 317 -8.64 -5.46 -15.59
C PHE A 317 -7.94 -4.52 -16.55
N GLU A 318 -7.87 -3.21 -16.27
CA GLU A 318 -7.16 -2.25 -17.11
C GLU A 318 -5.65 -2.51 -17.12
N THR A 319 -5.08 -2.90 -15.99
CA THR A 319 -3.67 -3.31 -15.93
C THR A 319 -3.43 -4.60 -16.69
N LEU A 320 -4.25 -5.65 -16.49
CA LEU A 320 -4.19 -6.89 -17.26
C LEU A 320 -4.38 -6.63 -18.75
N LYS A 321 -5.33 -5.78 -19.13
CA LYS A 321 -5.59 -5.43 -20.53
C LYS A 321 -4.40 -4.74 -21.17
N LYS A 322 -3.81 -3.75 -20.49
CA LYS A 322 -2.55 -3.12 -20.94
C LYS A 322 -1.41 -4.12 -21.03
N PHE A 323 -1.29 -5.02 -20.06
CA PHE A 323 -0.31 -6.10 -20.10
C PHE A 323 -0.55 -7.03 -21.29
N THR A 324 -1.79 -7.43 -21.58
CA THR A 324 -2.13 -8.26 -22.74
C THR A 324 -1.89 -7.53 -24.05
N GLU A 325 -2.19 -6.22 -24.14
CA GLU A 325 -1.91 -5.39 -25.31
C GLU A 325 -0.40 -5.21 -25.52
N GLU A 326 0.37 -4.97 -24.45
CA GLU A 326 1.83 -4.93 -24.49
C GLU A 326 2.43 -6.27 -24.90
N LEU A 327 1.90 -7.39 -24.36
CA LEU A 327 2.32 -8.73 -24.73
C LEU A 327 1.93 -9.03 -26.18
N GLU A 328 0.74 -8.68 -26.65
CA GLU A 328 0.33 -8.82 -28.06
C GLU A 328 1.23 -8.00 -28.99
N ILE A 329 1.64 -6.79 -28.60
CA ILE A 329 2.60 -5.97 -29.36
C ILE A 329 3.98 -6.62 -29.38
N LYS A 330 4.47 -7.10 -28.22
CA LYS A 330 5.76 -7.81 -28.12
C LYS A 330 5.75 -9.12 -28.92
N LEU A 331 4.60 -9.80 -28.98
CA LEU A 331 4.40 -11.08 -29.66
C LEU A 331 4.00 -10.92 -31.14
N LYS A 332 3.71 -9.70 -31.63
CA LYS A 332 3.24 -9.42 -33.01
C LYS A 332 4.21 -9.72 -34.15
N GLY A 333 5.30 -10.42 -33.86
CA GLY A 333 6.25 -10.98 -34.83
C GLY A 333 6.93 -12.26 -34.34
N LEU A 334 6.48 -12.81 -33.21
CA LEU A 334 7.00 -14.05 -32.62
C LEU A 334 6.02 -15.18 -32.93
N SER A 335 6.40 -16.03 -33.87
CA SER A 335 5.76 -17.33 -34.08
C SER A 335 6.16 -18.24 -32.91
N PHE A 336 5.22 -18.57 -32.03
CA PHE A 336 5.44 -19.60 -31.02
C PHE A 336 5.36 -20.97 -31.71
N ASP A 337 6.54 -21.56 -31.92
CA ASP A 337 6.68 -22.94 -32.40
C ASP A 337 6.89 -23.84 -31.17
N ASP A 338 5.88 -24.62 -30.83
CA ASP A 338 5.83 -25.47 -29.64
C ASP A 338 6.95 -26.52 -29.65
N GLU A 339 7.36 -27.00 -30.83
CA GLU A 339 8.47 -27.94 -30.97
C GLU A 339 9.81 -27.27 -30.69
N HIS A 340 10.01 -26.06 -31.24
CA HIS A 340 11.25 -25.30 -31.03
C HIS A 340 11.38 -24.79 -29.60
N PHE A 341 10.27 -24.42 -28.96
CA PHE A 341 10.22 -24.05 -27.55
C PHE A 341 10.50 -25.24 -26.64
N SER A 342 9.84 -26.39 -26.86
CA SER A 342 10.09 -27.61 -26.07
C SER A 342 11.53 -28.11 -26.20
N LEU A 343 12.12 -28.00 -27.40
CA LEU A 343 13.54 -28.32 -27.60
C LEU A 343 14.45 -27.36 -26.83
N THR A 344 14.15 -26.05 -26.87
CA THR A 344 14.93 -25.03 -26.17
C THR A 344 14.79 -25.14 -24.65
N GLU A 345 13.60 -25.48 -24.14
CA GLU A 345 13.32 -25.73 -22.73
C GLU A 345 14.06 -26.97 -22.24
N LYS A 346 14.10 -28.05 -23.04
CA LYS A 346 14.93 -29.23 -22.75
C LYS A 346 16.42 -28.88 -22.70
N LEU A 347 16.94 -28.18 -23.71
CA LEU A 347 18.35 -27.75 -23.72
C LEU A 347 18.68 -26.82 -22.54
N PHE A 348 17.76 -25.93 -22.16
CA PHE A 348 17.93 -25.04 -21.02
C PHE A 348 17.92 -25.80 -19.70
N THR A 349 17.00 -26.75 -19.51
CA THR A 349 16.92 -27.57 -18.30
C THR A 349 18.11 -28.51 -18.17
N GLU A 350 18.61 -29.07 -19.28
CA GLU A 350 19.87 -29.82 -19.35
C GLU A 350 21.05 -28.93 -18.96
N ALA A 351 21.21 -27.76 -19.59
CA ALA A 351 22.28 -26.82 -19.27
C ALA A 351 22.21 -26.31 -17.81
N GLN A 352 21.01 -26.10 -17.27
CA GLN A 352 20.79 -25.73 -15.87
C GLN A 352 21.19 -26.87 -14.93
N SER A 353 20.89 -28.12 -15.29
CA SER A 353 21.28 -29.29 -14.51
C SER A 353 22.81 -29.48 -14.51
N GLU A 354 23.47 -29.29 -15.66
CA GLU A 354 24.92 -29.34 -15.80
C GLU A 354 25.59 -28.22 -15.00
N GLN A 355 25.06 -26.99 -15.09
CA GLN A 355 25.56 -25.86 -14.31
C GLN A 355 25.49 -26.15 -12.80
N LYS A 356 24.39 -26.75 -12.34
CA LYS A 356 24.21 -27.12 -10.93
C LYS A 356 25.20 -28.19 -10.50
N GLN A 357 25.40 -29.24 -11.31
CA GLN A 357 26.39 -30.29 -11.03
C GLN A 357 27.83 -29.75 -10.99
N ILE A 358 28.18 -28.84 -11.90
CA ILE A 358 29.48 -28.18 -11.91
C ILE A 358 29.63 -27.30 -10.66
N SER A 359 28.59 -26.54 -10.29
CA SER A 359 28.61 -25.70 -9.09
C SER A 359 28.81 -26.54 -7.82
N ASP A 360 28.10 -27.66 -7.67
CA ASP A 360 28.25 -28.59 -6.56
C ASP A 360 29.67 -29.21 -6.53
N SER A 361 30.21 -29.54 -7.71
CA SER A 361 31.59 -30.04 -7.86
C SER A 361 32.62 -28.99 -7.46
N VAL A 362 32.41 -27.71 -7.82
CA VAL A 362 33.30 -26.62 -7.40
C VAL A 362 33.27 -26.46 -5.88
N VAL A 363 32.08 -26.43 -5.27
CA VAL A 363 31.95 -26.30 -3.81
C VAL A 363 32.66 -27.43 -3.07
N THR A 364 32.48 -28.69 -3.52
CA THR A 364 33.16 -29.84 -2.90
C THR A 364 34.68 -29.79 -3.06
N LYS A 365 35.19 -29.40 -4.24
CA LYS A 365 36.63 -29.23 -4.47
C LYS A 365 37.22 -28.08 -3.65
N THR A 366 36.52 -26.95 -3.54
CA THR A 366 36.96 -25.82 -2.71
C THR A 366 37.00 -26.20 -1.23
N ALA A 367 36.01 -26.96 -0.74
CA ALA A 367 36.02 -27.47 0.62
C ALA A 367 37.22 -28.41 0.88
N GLU A 368 37.54 -29.29 -0.06
CA GLU A 368 38.68 -30.21 0.06
C GLU A 368 40.02 -29.46 0.01
N ILE A 369 40.16 -28.44 -0.85
CA ILE A 369 41.35 -27.57 -0.89
C ILE A 369 41.54 -26.89 0.47
N ASN A 370 40.49 -26.27 1.02
CA ASN A 370 40.56 -25.62 2.34
C ASN A 370 40.94 -26.60 3.46
N ARG A 371 40.46 -27.85 3.38
CA ARG A 371 40.85 -28.92 4.32
C ARG A 371 42.33 -29.27 4.17
N LEU A 372 42.80 -29.48 2.95
CA LEU A 372 44.20 -29.82 2.65
C LEU A 372 45.16 -28.71 3.07
N GLU A 373 44.81 -27.43 2.85
CA GLU A 373 45.60 -26.29 3.31
C GLU A 373 45.77 -26.28 4.83
N LYS A 374 44.70 -26.51 5.58
CA LYS A 374 44.76 -26.61 7.05
C LYS A 374 45.66 -27.77 7.50
N GLU A 375 45.55 -28.93 6.87
CA GLU A 375 46.41 -30.08 7.19
C GLU A 375 47.87 -29.84 6.79
N TYR A 376 48.13 -29.09 5.71
CA TYR A 376 49.48 -28.71 5.30
C TYR A 376 50.15 -27.79 6.32
N ILE A 377 49.43 -26.78 6.82
CA ILE A 377 49.92 -25.88 7.88
C ILE A 377 50.25 -26.67 9.15
N LYS A 378 49.38 -27.62 9.55
CA LYS A 378 49.65 -28.52 10.69
C LYS A 378 50.88 -29.39 10.46
N LYS A 379 51.05 -29.94 9.26
CA LYS A 379 52.25 -30.72 8.91
C LYS A 379 53.51 -29.87 9.05
N GLU A 380 53.48 -28.62 8.59
CA GLU A 380 54.62 -27.70 8.71
C GLU A 380 54.98 -27.44 10.18
N SER A 381 53.99 -27.19 11.05
CA SER A 381 54.24 -27.00 12.48
C SER A 381 54.80 -28.26 13.14
N LEU A 382 54.25 -29.42 12.82
CA LEU A 382 54.72 -30.72 13.35
C LEU A 382 56.15 -31.03 12.91
N LEU A 383 56.53 -30.72 11.67
CA LEU A 383 57.91 -30.90 11.20
C LEU A 383 58.90 -30.00 11.95
N LYS A 384 58.52 -28.76 12.26
CA LYS A 384 59.34 -27.85 13.10
C LYS A 384 59.52 -28.40 14.52
N GLU A 385 58.47 -28.97 15.11
CA GLU A 385 58.55 -29.61 16.43
C GLU A 385 59.40 -30.88 16.40
N LEU A 386 59.22 -31.73 15.39
CA LEU A 386 59.98 -32.96 15.20
C LEU A 386 61.47 -32.66 15.08
N ALA A 387 61.87 -31.63 14.32
CA ALA A 387 63.27 -31.23 14.20
C ALA A 387 63.87 -30.79 15.55
N LYS A 388 63.10 -30.06 16.38
CA LYS A 388 63.53 -29.69 17.75
C LYS A 388 63.69 -30.91 18.64
N LEU A 389 62.73 -31.84 18.59
CA LEU A 389 62.76 -33.07 19.39
C LEU A 389 63.88 -34.00 18.96
N GLN A 390 64.17 -34.11 17.66
CA GLN A 390 65.30 -34.88 17.12
C GLN A 390 66.63 -34.33 17.61
N LYS A 391 66.88 -33.02 17.49
CA LYS A 391 68.09 -32.39 18.04
C LYS A 391 68.25 -32.65 19.53
N ARG A 392 67.14 -32.56 20.29
CA ARG A 392 67.16 -32.89 21.72
C ARG A 392 67.50 -34.36 21.96
N ALA A 393 66.92 -35.28 21.19
CA ALA A 393 67.20 -36.70 21.30
C ALA A 393 68.66 -37.04 20.94
N GLU A 394 69.22 -36.41 19.91
CA GLU A 394 70.64 -36.54 19.54
C GLU A 394 71.56 -36.05 20.66
N ASN A 395 71.29 -34.86 21.21
CA ASN A 395 72.05 -34.32 22.34
C ASN A 395 71.98 -35.25 23.56
N LEU A 396 70.79 -35.78 23.89
CA LEU A 396 70.63 -36.72 24.99
C LEU A 396 71.35 -38.04 24.74
N LYS A 397 71.35 -38.55 23.51
CA LYS A 397 72.13 -39.75 23.12
C LYS A 397 73.62 -39.49 23.27
N LEU A 398 74.11 -38.34 22.82
CA LEU A 398 75.52 -37.94 22.95
C LEU A 398 75.90 -37.85 24.43
N MET A 399 75.10 -37.16 25.25
CA MET A 399 75.31 -37.11 26.70
C MET A 399 75.32 -38.51 27.33
N MET A 400 74.35 -39.36 26.99
CA MET A 400 74.29 -40.72 27.51
C MET A 400 75.52 -41.55 27.12
N ASN A 401 76.03 -41.36 25.89
CA ASN A 401 77.26 -42.01 25.43
C ASN A 401 78.50 -41.48 26.15
N LEU A 402 78.58 -40.17 26.40
CA LEU A 402 79.67 -39.59 27.20
C LEU A 402 79.66 -40.11 28.63
N PHE A 403 78.49 -40.26 29.25
CA PHE A 403 78.36 -40.76 30.62
C PHE A 403 78.40 -42.29 30.75
N LYS A 404 78.44 -43.04 29.64
CA LYS A 404 78.61 -44.51 29.66
C LYS A 404 80.09 -44.90 29.62
N GLY A 405 80.52 -45.69 30.59
CA GLY A 405 81.89 -46.21 30.66
C GLY A 405 82.93 -45.11 30.85
N ALA A 406 84.01 -45.16 30.08
CA ALA A 406 85.11 -44.18 30.13
C ALA A 406 84.97 -43.03 29.11
N GLY A 407 83.81 -42.86 28.45
CA GLY A 407 83.64 -41.87 27.38
C GLY A 407 83.91 -40.42 27.83
N PHE A 408 83.46 -40.05 29.03
CA PHE A 408 83.72 -38.73 29.61
C PHE A 408 85.21 -38.53 29.91
N VAL A 409 85.86 -39.56 30.47
CA VAL A 409 87.31 -39.52 30.72
C VAL A 409 88.07 -39.37 29.41
N GLN A 410 87.72 -40.14 28.38
CA GLN A 410 88.35 -40.05 27.05
C GLN A 410 88.13 -38.68 26.38
N TYR A 411 86.97 -38.07 26.57
CA TYR A 411 86.68 -36.71 26.10
C TYR A 411 87.50 -35.64 26.83
N VAL A 412 87.62 -35.73 28.16
CA VAL A 412 88.47 -34.81 28.92
C VAL A 412 89.95 -35.04 28.60
N SER A 413 90.37 -36.30 28.46
CA SER A 413 91.74 -36.66 28.06
C SER A 413 92.07 -36.17 26.65
N SER A 414 91.14 -36.18 25.70
CA SER A 414 91.39 -35.64 24.35
C SER A 414 91.63 -34.14 24.38
N ILE A 415 90.92 -33.39 25.23
CA ILE A 415 91.16 -31.96 25.44
C ILE A 415 92.54 -31.76 26.06
N TYR A 416 92.89 -32.50 27.11
CA TYR A 416 94.18 -32.38 27.78
C TYR A 416 95.35 -32.75 26.85
N LEU A 417 95.27 -33.87 26.15
CA LEU A 417 96.29 -34.30 25.20
C LEU A 417 96.43 -33.29 24.05
N ARG A 418 95.32 -32.68 23.58
CA ARG A 418 95.39 -31.66 22.53
C ARG A 418 96.14 -30.42 23.02
N GLN A 419 95.83 -29.95 24.22
CA GLN A 419 96.59 -28.86 24.85
C GLN A 419 98.06 -29.22 25.01
N LEU A 420 98.36 -30.46 25.42
CA LEU A 420 99.73 -30.95 25.54
C LEU A 420 100.47 -30.94 24.18
N CYS A 421 99.80 -31.36 23.09
CA CYS A 421 100.34 -31.26 21.74
C CYS A 421 100.61 -29.82 21.33
N ASP A 422 99.68 -28.90 21.59
CA ASP A 422 99.84 -27.48 21.25
C ASP A 422 101.04 -26.87 21.99
N HIS A 423 101.21 -27.18 23.27
CA HIS A 423 102.38 -26.77 24.06
C HIS A 423 103.68 -27.40 23.55
N ALA A 424 103.67 -28.69 23.22
CA ALA A 424 104.84 -29.37 22.66
C ALA A 424 105.24 -28.76 21.30
N ASN A 425 104.25 -28.40 20.46
CA ASN A 425 104.47 -27.82 19.14
C ASN A 425 105.21 -26.48 19.18
N VAL A 426 105.03 -25.65 20.21
CA VAL A 426 105.77 -24.39 20.36
C VAL A 426 107.29 -24.62 20.31
N ARG A 427 107.76 -25.69 20.97
CA ARG A 427 109.18 -26.05 21.01
C ARG A 427 109.58 -26.92 19.83
N PHE A 428 108.72 -27.88 19.49
CA PHE A 428 108.97 -28.81 18.41
C PHE A 428 109.15 -28.09 17.06
N HIS A 429 108.37 -27.03 16.81
CA HIS A 429 108.55 -26.16 15.65
C HIS A 429 109.91 -25.46 15.63
N ARG A 430 110.41 -25.00 16.78
CA ARG A 430 111.75 -24.41 16.85
C ARG A 430 112.84 -25.44 16.58
N MET A 431 112.72 -26.64 17.17
CA MET A 431 113.68 -27.74 16.99
C MET A 431 113.72 -28.28 15.56
N THR A 432 112.56 -28.31 14.88
CA THR A 432 112.42 -28.85 13.52
C THR A 432 112.39 -27.77 12.43
N ARG A 433 112.66 -26.50 12.76
CA ARG A 433 112.59 -25.36 11.82
C ARG A 433 111.23 -25.27 11.08
N ASN A 434 110.14 -25.48 11.82
CA ASN A 434 108.76 -25.52 11.33
C ASN A 434 108.47 -26.62 10.29
N GLN A 435 109.29 -27.66 10.19
CA GLN A 435 109.08 -28.74 9.21
C GLN A 435 108.03 -29.75 9.69
N LEU A 436 107.92 -29.97 10.99
CA LEU A 436 107.05 -30.99 11.58
C LEU A 436 106.11 -30.37 12.64
N SER A 437 104.91 -30.95 12.79
CA SER A 437 103.94 -30.64 13.85
C SER A 437 103.36 -31.92 14.44
N LEU A 438 103.02 -31.91 15.72
CA LEU A 438 102.36 -33.00 16.43
C LEU A 438 100.83 -32.78 16.47
N GLN A 439 100.05 -33.79 16.13
CA GLN A 439 98.58 -33.78 16.17
C GLN A 439 98.05 -35.05 16.83
N LEU A 440 96.79 -35.03 17.28
CA LEU A 440 96.07 -36.22 17.71
C LEU A 440 95.05 -36.66 16.66
N ASN A 441 94.98 -37.97 16.42
CA ASN A 441 93.93 -38.58 15.61
C ASN A 441 92.64 -38.79 16.44
N GLU A 442 91.54 -39.21 15.81
CA GLU A 442 90.23 -39.43 16.44
C GLU A 442 90.26 -40.46 17.59
N ASN A 443 91.27 -41.34 17.59
CA ASN A 443 91.50 -42.33 18.65
C ASN A 443 92.39 -41.82 19.81
N ASN A 444 92.74 -40.53 19.84
CA ASN A 444 93.72 -39.92 20.76
C ASN A 444 95.16 -40.45 20.60
N ASP A 445 95.52 -40.98 19.43
CA ASP A 445 96.90 -41.37 19.10
C ASP A 445 97.68 -40.20 18.51
N PHE A 446 98.97 -40.09 18.84
CA PHE A 446 99.85 -39.05 18.29
C PHE A 446 100.21 -39.34 16.82
N GLU A 447 100.10 -38.30 16.00
CA GLU A 447 100.52 -38.27 14.60
C GLU A 447 101.36 -37.04 14.31
N ILE A 448 102.15 -37.09 13.25
CA ILE A 448 103.03 -35.99 12.83
C ILE A 448 102.56 -35.46 11.49
N ILE A 449 102.31 -34.16 11.41
CA ILE A 449 102.12 -33.43 10.17
C ILE A 449 103.50 -33.08 9.63
N ASP A 450 103.78 -33.52 8.40
CA ASP A 450 105.02 -33.21 7.71
C ASP A 450 104.79 -32.14 6.64
N TYR A 451 105.25 -30.91 6.90
CA TYR A 451 105.06 -29.77 6.00
C TYR A 451 105.96 -29.82 4.75
N LEU A 452 107.03 -30.62 4.77
CA LEU A 452 107.84 -30.86 3.56
C LEU A 452 107.10 -31.78 2.58
N ASN A 453 106.22 -32.64 3.10
CA ASN A 453 105.44 -33.62 2.34
C ASN A 453 103.97 -33.20 2.20
N GLU A 454 103.72 -31.98 1.73
CA GLU A 454 102.37 -31.44 1.45
C GLU A 454 101.43 -31.37 2.67
N GLY A 455 101.95 -31.46 3.89
CA GLY A 455 101.14 -31.45 5.12
C GLY A 455 100.43 -32.78 5.40
N ARG A 456 100.92 -33.90 4.87
CA ARG A 456 100.35 -35.22 5.17
C ARG A 456 100.61 -35.62 6.62
N SER A 457 99.60 -36.24 7.23
CA SER A 457 99.74 -36.88 8.54
C SER A 457 100.41 -38.24 8.42
N ARG A 458 101.43 -38.50 9.24
CA ARG A 458 102.15 -39.79 9.32
C ARG A 458 102.25 -40.25 10.77
N SER A 459 102.31 -41.56 10.96
CA SER A 459 102.50 -42.14 12.31
C SER A 459 103.87 -41.77 12.88
N VAL A 460 103.93 -41.52 14.19
CA VAL A 460 105.17 -41.27 14.95
C VAL A 460 106.19 -42.39 14.78
N LYS A 461 105.76 -43.62 14.44
CA LYS A 461 106.65 -44.77 14.17
C LYS A 461 107.54 -44.61 12.93
N THR A 462 107.23 -43.66 12.05
CA THR A 462 107.96 -43.42 10.79
C THR A 462 109.04 -42.33 10.91
N LEU A 463 109.23 -41.77 12.11
CA LEU A 463 110.24 -40.75 12.38
C LEU A 463 111.66 -41.34 12.38
N SER A 464 112.63 -40.54 11.94
CA SER A 464 114.05 -40.88 12.14
C SER A 464 114.39 -40.87 13.64
N GLY A 465 115.45 -41.58 14.05
CA GLY A 465 115.88 -41.60 15.46
C GLY A 465 116.09 -40.19 16.03
N GLY A 466 116.63 -39.27 15.23
CA GLY A 466 116.78 -37.87 15.61
C GLY A 466 115.45 -37.13 15.80
N GLN A 467 114.50 -37.31 14.88
CA GLN A 467 113.17 -36.68 14.96
C GLN A 467 112.32 -37.25 16.11
N ALA A 468 112.41 -38.56 16.37
CA ALA A 468 111.72 -39.22 17.48
C ALA A 468 112.19 -38.67 18.84
N PHE A 469 113.49 -38.40 18.98
CA PHE A 469 114.03 -37.75 20.17
C PHE A 469 113.53 -36.31 20.33
N GLN A 470 113.51 -35.51 19.27
CA GLN A 470 112.99 -34.13 19.32
C GLN A 470 111.49 -34.08 19.70
N VAL A 471 110.67 -34.99 19.17
CA VAL A 471 109.25 -35.12 19.55
C VAL A 471 109.12 -35.51 21.02
N SER A 472 109.85 -36.54 21.45
CA SER A 472 109.78 -37.05 22.83
C SER A 472 110.24 -35.99 23.84
N LEU A 473 111.33 -35.27 23.53
CA LEU A 473 111.82 -34.17 24.34
C LEU A 473 110.81 -33.02 24.41
N SER A 474 110.23 -32.62 23.27
CA SER A 474 109.23 -31.54 23.22
C SER A 474 107.99 -31.89 24.04
N LEU A 475 107.53 -33.15 23.98
CA LEU A 475 106.39 -33.66 24.74
C LEU A 475 106.71 -33.76 26.24
N ALA A 476 107.89 -34.27 26.59
CA ALA A 476 108.33 -34.37 27.99
C ALA A 476 108.45 -32.99 28.64
N LEU A 477 108.95 -31.99 27.89
CA LEU A 477 109.03 -30.61 28.34
C LEU A 477 107.65 -29.95 28.48
N ALA A 478 106.75 -30.16 27.52
CA ALA A 478 105.36 -29.68 27.60
C ALA A 478 104.60 -30.32 28.76
N LEU A 479 104.86 -31.59 29.05
CA LEU A 479 104.29 -32.29 30.19
C LEU A 479 104.83 -31.72 31.51
N ALA A 480 106.15 -31.54 31.60
CA ALA A 480 106.79 -30.93 32.77
C ALA A 480 106.24 -29.52 33.05
N GLU A 481 105.95 -28.74 32.01
CA GLU A 481 105.26 -27.44 32.13
C GLU A 481 103.82 -27.54 32.59
N SER A 482 103.03 -28.42 31.97
CA SER A 482 101.63 -28.62 32.35
C SER A 482 101.51 -29.07 33.82
N VAL A 483 102.43 -29.94 34.27
CA VAL A 483 102.52 -30.35 35.67
C VAL A 483 102.95 -29.20 36.58
N GLN A 484 103.92 -28.37 36.19
CA GLN A 484 104.38 -27.22 36.97
C GLN A 484 103.32 -26.12 37.09
N ALA A 485 102.58 -25.82 36.02
CA ALA A 485 101.49 -24.85 36.06
C ALA A 485 100.40 -25.26 37.06
N ASN A 486 100.22 -26.57 37.26
CA ASN A 486 99.25 -27.15 38.19
C ASN A 486 99.82 -27.41 39.60
N ALA A 487 101.12 -27.66 39.75
CA ALA A 487 101.80 -27.94 41.01
C ALA A 487 102.75 -26.79 41.37
N GLN A 488 102.41 -26.01 42.41
CA GLN A 488 103.20 -24.87 42.93
C GLN A 488 104.54 -25.31 43.57
N ALA A 489 105.39 -26.04 42.85
CA ALA A 489 106.71 -26.46 43.30
C ALA A 489 107.80 -25.54 42.74
N ASP A 490 108.70 -25.09 43.61
CA ASP A 490 109.69 -24.04 43.30
C ASP A 490 110.88 -24.51 42.44
N LYS A 491 111.14 -25.83 42.34
CA LYS A 491 112.26 -26.39 41.55
C LYS A 491 111.91 -27.76 40.96
N ASN A 492 112.08 -27.91 39.66
CA ASN A 492 111.94 -29.18 38.94
C ASN A 492 113.30 -29.65 38.41
N PHE A 493 113.61 -30.92 38.67
CA PHE A 493 114.77 -31.62 38.10
C PHE A 493 114.32 -32.36 36.83
N PHE A 494 115.04 -32.16 35.73
CA PHE A 494 114.79 -32.82 34.47
C PHE A 494 116.06 -33.55 34.03
N PHE A 495 116.04 -34.89 34.01
CA PHE A 495 117.17 -35.70 33.57
C PHE A 495 116.90 -36.23 32.16
N ILE A 496 117.90 -36.07 31.29
CA ILE A 496 117.92 -36.64 29.93
C ILE A 496 119.05 -37.64 29.90
N ASP A 497 118.72 -38.90 29.63
CA ASP A 497 119.69 -39.98 29.51
C ASP A 497 119.85 -40.36 28.03
N GLU A 498 121.09 -40.26 27.50
CA GLU A 498 121.55 -40.79 26.23
C GLU A 498 120.57 -40.71 25.04
N GLY A 499 120.42 -39.49 24.47
CA GLY A 499 119.58 -39.26 23.28
C GLY A 499 120.17 -38.32 22.23
N PHE A 500 121.43 -37.91 22.42
CA PHE A 500 122.12 -36.97 21.53
C PHE A 500 122.97 -37.64 20.46
N GLY A 501 123.33 -38.93 20.63
CA GLY A 501 124.23 -39.65 19.71
C GLY A 501 123.63 -39.96 18.32
N THR A 502 122.31 -39.85 18.15
CA THR A 502 121.63 -40.04 16.85
C THR A 502 121.28 -38.72 16.15
N GLN A 503 121.74 -37.59 16.68
CA GLN A 503 121.51 -36.25 16.14
C GLN A 503 122.71 -35.81 15.31
N ASP A 504 122.47 -35.01 14.28
CA ASP A 504 123.51 -34.25 13.60
C ASP A 504 123.95 -33.04 14.46
N THR A 505 125.17 -32.55 14.22
CA THR A 505 125.79 -31.47 15.00
C THR A 505 124.98 -30.16 14.98
N GLU A 506 124.22 -29.90 13.91
CA GLU A 506 123.34 -28.74 13.81
C GLU A 506 122.10 -28.90 14.70
N SER A 507 121.46 -30.07 14.69
CA SER A 507 120.33 -30.40 15.57
C SER A 507 120.70 -30.42 17.06
N VAL A 508 121.89 -30.91 17.43
CA VAL A 508 122.38 -30.87 18.82
C VAL A 508 122.44 -29.42 19.34
N ASN A 509 122.88 -28.48 18.51
CA ASN A 509 122.97 -27.07 18.88
C ASN A 509 121.60 -26.44 19.16
N ILE A 510 120.60 -26.74 18.34
CA ILE A 510 119.25 -26.21 18.49
C ILE A 510 118.58 -26.78 19.75
N VAL A 511 118.77 -28.08 20.00
CA VAL A 511 118.29 -28.71 21.23
C VAL A 511 118.98 -28.07 22.45
N PHE A 512 120.28 -27.84 22.38
CA PHE A 512 121.04 -27.20 23.46
C PHE A 512 120.60 -25.76 23.75
N GLU A 513 120.36 -24.95 22.73
CA GLU A 513 119.82 -23.59 22.89
C GLU A 513 118.45 -23.64 23.59
N THR A 514 117.62 -24.62 23.22
CA THR A 514 116.30 -24.81 23.84
C THR A 514 116.42 -25.23 25.32
N LEU A 515 117.35 -26.12 25.65
CA LEU A 515 117.64 -26.52 27.04
C LEU A 515 118.26 -25.38 27.86
N THR A 516 119.09 -24.55 27.25
CA THR A 516 119.68 -23.37 27.92
C THR A 516 118.62 -22.33 28.26
N ASN A 517 117.64 -22.14 27.37
CA ASN A 517 116.50 -21.28 27.67
C ASN A 517 115.66 -21.83 28.84
N LEU A 518 115.53 -23.15 28.98
CA LEU A 518 114.88 -23.78 30.13
C LEU A 518 115.66 -23.59 31.43
N MET A 519 116.99 -23.59 31.40
CA MET A 519 117.79 -23.28 32.59
C MET A 519 117.53 -21.85 33.11
N LYS A 520 117.30 -20.88 32.21
CA LYS A 520 116.93 -19.50 32.58
C LYS A 520 115.57 -19.42 33.30
N GLU A 521 114.72 -20.44 33.16
CA GLU A 521 113.43 -20.56 33.84
C GLU A 521 113.54 -21.22 35.23
N ASN A 522 114.71 -21.15 35.88
CA ASN A 522 114.96 -21.68 37.23
C ASN A 522 114.81 -23.21 37.35
N ARG A 523 115.13 -23.95 36.27
CA ARG A 523 115.06 -25.42 36.19
C ARG A 523 116.44 -26.04 36.23
N ILE A 524 116.57 -27.20 36.89
CA ILE A 524 117.81 -27.97 36.91
C ILE A 524 117.71 -29.07 35.85
N VAL A 525 118.49 -28.94 34.78
CA VAL A 525 118.56 -29.93 33.69
C VAL A 525 119.85 -30.74 33.84
N GLY A 526 119.72 -32.05 34.03
CA GLY A 526 120.83 -33.00 34.03
C GLY A 526 120.89 -33.75 32.70
N ILE A 527 122.07 -33.83 32.10
CA ILE A 527 122.28 -34.51 30.82
C ILE A 527 123.34 -35.59 31.00
N ILE A 528 123.03 -36.82 30.58
CA ILE A 528 123.97 -37.93 30.49
C ILE A 528 124.20 -38.20 29.00
N SER A 529 125.44 -38.05 28.54
CA SER A 529 125.79 -38.22 27.12
C SER A 529 127.27 -38.58 26.94
N HIS A 530 127.54 -39.43 25.96
CA HIS A 530 128.88 -39.77 25.47
C HIS A 530 129.40 -38.82 24.36
N VAL A 531 128.58 -37.86 23.91
CA VAL A 531 128.93 -36.93 22.82
C VAL A 531 129.93 -35.86 23.31
N GLU A 532 131.13 -35.84 22.72
CA GLU A 532 132.21 -34.92 23.14
C GLU A 532 131.85 -33.44 22.97
N GLU A 533 131.06 -33.11 21.95
CA GLU A 533 130.63 -31.75 21.61
C GLU A 533 129.78 -31.09 22.73
N LEU A 534 129.16 -31.90 23.60
CA LEU A 534 128.41 -31.40 24.76
C LEU A 534 129.32 -31.01 25.92
N LYS A 535 130.51 -31.62 26.04
CA LYS A 535 131.47 -31.32 27.12
C LYS A 535 132.00 -29.89 27.02
N GLU A 536 132.20 -29.38 25.81
CA GLU A 536 132.71 -28.02 25.59
C GLU A 536 131.66 -26.92 25.90
N LYS A 537 130.37 -27.27 25.89
CA LYS A 537 129.27 -26.30 26.00
C LYS A 537 128.66 -26.20 27.40
N ILE A 538 128.83 -27.24 28.22
CA ILE A 538 128.28 -27.29 29.58
C ILE A 538 129.39 -26.92 30.57
N PRO A 539 129.25 -25.83 31.34
CA PRO A 539 130.32 -25.31 32.20
C PRO A 539 130.58 -26.15 33.46
N THR A 540 129.77 -27.16 33.75
CA THR A 540 129.94 -28.05 34.91
C THR A 540 129.63 -29.48 34.48
N ALA A 541 130.63 -30.35 34.51
CA ALA A 541 130.52 -31.72 34.01
C ALA A 541 131.04 -32.73 35.04
N LEU A 542 130.34 -33.86 35.15
CA LEU A 542 130.83 -35.04 35.87
C LEU A 542 131.41 -36.01 34.84
N THR A 543 132.74 -36.09 34.76
CA THR A 543 133.43 -37.00 33.84
C THR A 543 133.65 -38.34 34.52
N ILE A 544 133.20 -39.42 33.89
CA ILE A 544 133.38 -40.79 34.37
C ILE A 544 134.55 -41.42 33.60
N ILE A 545 135.64 -41.72 34.31
CA ILE A 545 136.84 -42.37 33.74
C ILE A 545 136.86 -43.82 34.21
N LYS A 546 137.01 -44.75 33.27
CA LYS A 546 137.12 -46.18 33.58
C LYS A 546 138.59 -46.53 33.84
N ASP A 547 138.92 -46.88 35.08
CA ASP A 547 140.24 -47.35 35.49
C ASP A 547 140.26 -48.89 35.56
N GLU A 548 141.29 -49.52 34.99
CA GLU A 548 141.37 -50.99 34.87
C GLU A 548 141.61 -51.70 36.22
N GLU A 549 142.15 -51.02 37.23
CA GLU A 549 142.40 -51.60 38.55
C GLU A 549 141.38 -51.15 39.62
N ARG A 550 140.84 -49.93 39.51
CA ARG A 550 140.00 -49.30 40.54
C ARG A 550 138.52 -49.12 40.18
N GLY A 551 138.11 -49.49 38.96
CA GLY A 551 136.73 -49.36 38.48
C GLY A 551 136.42 -47.95 37.95
N SER A 552 135.14 -47.56 37.93
CA SER A 552 134.72 -46.24 37.42
C SER A 552 135.01 -45.13 38.44
N LEU A 553 135.88 -44.19 38.09
CA LEU A 553 136.21 -43.00 38.86
C LEU A 553 135.44 -41.79 38.32
N ILE A 554 135.06 -40.86 39.22
CA ILE A 554 134.33 -39.64 38.86
C ILE A 554 135.24 -38.44 39.10
N GLU A 555 135.38 -37.60 38.08
CA GLU A 555 136.08 -36.31 38.16
C GLU A 555 135.08 -35.18 37.89
N ILE A 556 135.10 -34.14 38.72
CA ILE A 556 134.24 -32.96 38.57
C ILE A 556 135.06 -31.88 37.86
N ILE A 557 134.58 -31.42 36.71
CA ILE A 557 135.19 -30.35 35.90
C ILE A 557 134.26 -29.14 35.85
#